data_AF-A0A5J5LDN6-F1
#
_entry.id   AF-A0A5J5LDN6-F1
#
_cell.length_a   1.000
_cell.length_b   1.000
_cell.length_c   1.000
_cell.angle_alpha   90.00
_cell.angle_beta   90.00
_cell.angle_gamma   90.00
#
_symmetry.space_group_name_H-M   'P 1'
#
loop_
_entity.id
_entity.type
_entity.pdbx_description
1 polymer ?
#
loop_
_entity_poly.entity_id
_entity_poly.type
_entity_poly.pdbx_seq_one_letter_code
_entity_poly.pdbx_strand_id
1 'polypeptide(L)'
;MTDPDPLRVEYTTVRELIDFLMYTVESISLGFDRWEEEHIRGPGLYFVIVTGVHSGAYADSLGENMWPTETCQVVSEDLDRLVEAARTVGFTRDGAVIISTDGTIQEQMVRIKSQSDADEDTPLDYADWMGTKHLSAIEVSVRSEVVAAITLSEEDGRMSLFQDGSYEDYKRHELGGVWRPSD
;
A
#
# COMPACT_ATOMS: atom_id res chain seq x y z
N MET A 1 -4.72 -18.08 33.79
CA MET A 1 -5.58 -17.59 32.70
C MET A 1 -5.09 -16.20 32.38
N THR A 2 -4.20 -16.11 31.38
CA THR A 2 -3.65 -14.84 30.92
C THR A 2 -4.74 -14.17 30.11
N ASP A 3 -5.14 -12.97 30.53
CA ASP A 3 -6.03 -12.10 29.76
C ASP A 3 -5.44 -11.93 28.36
N PRO A 4 -6.19 -12.14 27.26
CA PRO A 4 -5.68 -11.79 25.94
C PRO A 4 -5.38 -10.30 25.95
N ASP A 5 -4.09 -9.97 25.82
CA ASP A 5 -3.64 -8.59 25.70
C ASP A 5 -4.44 -7.93 24.56
N PRO A 6 -5.25 -6.89 24.84
CA PRO A 6 -6.09 -6.25 23.82
C PRO A 6 -5.25 -5.70 22.66
N LEU A 7 -3.98 -5.33 22.91
CA LEU A 7 -3.03 -4.93 21.88
C LEU A 7 -2.70 -6.07 20.91
N ARG A 8 -2.73 -7.32 21.40
CA ARG A 8 -2.45 -8.51 20.59
C ARG A 8 -3.56 -8.82 19.60
N VAL A 9 -4.80 -8.43 19.89
CA VAL A 9 -5.93 -8.54 18.97
C VAL A 9 -5.78 -7.52 17.83
N GLU A 10 -5.51 -6.24 18.15
CA GLU A 10 -5.27 -5.19 17.14
C GLU A 10 -4.06 -5.51 16.25
N TYR A 11 -2.95 -5.97 16.83
CA TYR A 11 -1.74 -6.32 16.05
C TYR A 11 -1.95 -7.53 15.13
N THR A 12 -2.82 -8.47 15.53
CA THR A 12 -3.18 -9.59 14.67
C THR A 12 -4.00 -9.11 13.47
N THR A 13 -4.96 -8.20 13.70
CA THR A 13 -5.81 -7.63 12.64
C THR A 13 -5.01 -6.76 11.67
N VAL A 14 -4.07 -5.94 12.15
CA VAL A 14 -3.19 -5.13 11.28
C VAL A 14 -2.29 -6.00 10.41
N ARG A 15 -1.73 -7.07 10.97
CA ARG A 15 -0.89 -7.99 10.20
C ARG A 15 -1.70 -8.69 9.11
N GLU A 16 -2.89 -9.20 9.42
CA GLU A 16 -3.80 -9.79 8.44
C GLU A 16 -4.19 -8.78 7.35
N LEU A 17 -4.41 -7.51 7.73
CA LEU A 17 -4.69 -6.43 6.79
C LEU A 17 -3.53 -6.19 5.81
N ILE A 18 -2.29 -6.13 6.34
CA ILE A 18 -1.08 -6.03 5.51
C ILE A 18 -0.98 -7.24 4.59
N ASP A 19 -1.17 -8.47 5.10
CA ASP A 19 -1.08 -9.70 4.33
C ASP A 19 -2.10 -9.71 3.16
N PHE A 20 -3.33 -9.26 3.38
CA PHE A 20 -4.35 -9.15 2.32
C PHE A 20 -3.95 -8.13 1.24
N LEU A 21 -3.47 -6.96 1.63
CA LEU A 21 -3.05 -5.92 0.68
C LEU A 21 -1.81 -6.34 -0.11
N MET A 22 -0.84 -6.97 0.57
CA MET A 22 0.35 -7.55 -0.05
C MET A 22 -0.05 -8.64 -1.07
N TYR A 23 -0.97 -9.54 -0.71
CA TYR A 23 -1.53 -10.52 -1.64
C TYR A 23 -2.23 -9.88 -2.85
N THR A 24 -3.00 -8.81 -2.64
CA THR A 24 -3.66 -8.08 -3.73
C THR A 24 -2.65 -7.46 -4.68
N VAL A 25 -1.63 -6.77 -4.16
CA VAL A 25 -0.57 -6.16 -4.96
C VAL A 25 0.23 -7.23 -5.72
N GLU A 26 0.58 -8.32 -5.05
CA GLU A 26 1.28 -9.46 -5.65
C GLU A 26 0.45 -10.06 -6.79
N SER A 27 -0.85 -10.27 -6.59
CA SER A 27 -1.76 -10.82 -7.59
C SER A 27 -1.84 -9.93 -8.84
N ILE A 28 -1.89 -8.60 -8.66
CA ILE A 28 -1.93 -7.63 -9.77
C ILE A 28 -0.58 -7.59 -10.50
N SER A 29 0.52 -7.60 -9.76
CA SER A 29 1.86 -7.67 -10.34
C SER A 29 2.05 -8.95 -11.17
N LEU A 30 1.60 -10.09 -10.61
CA LEU A 30 1.64 -11.40 -11.25
C LEU A 30 0.79 -11.47 -12.52
N GLY A 31 -0.40 -10.85 -12.48
CA GLY A 31 -1.37 -10.86 -13.57
C GLY A 31 -1.06 -9.91 -14.73
N PHE A 32 -0.06 -9.04 -14.62
CA PHE A 32 0.41 -8.20 -15.73
C PHE A 32 1.67 -8.82 -16.35
N ASP A 33 1.66 -8.96 -17.67
CA ASP A 33 2.66 -9.70 -18.46
C ASP A 33 3.54 -8.81 -19.34
N ARG A 34 3.27 -7.50 -19.39
CA ARG A 34 3.93 -6.54 -20.28
C ARG A 34 4.95 -5.63 -19.60
N TRP A 35 5.54 -6.09 -18.49
CA TRP A 35 6.55 -5.33 -17.73
C TRP A 35 7.84 -5.04 -18.52
N GLU A 36 8.18 -5.88 -19.50
CA GLU A 36 9.39 -5.74 -20.31
C GLU A 36 9.17 -4.93 -21.61
N GLU A 37 7.93 -4.47 -21.85
CA GLU A 37 7.61 -3.72 -23.07
C GLU A 37 8.01 -2.25 -22.97
N GLU A 38 8.82 -1.80 -23.94
CA GLU A 38 9.25 -0.41 -24.04
C GLU A 38 8.03 0.51 -24.19
N HIS A 39 7.97 1.59 -23.41
CA HIS A 39 6.88 2.58 -23.36
C HIS A 39 5.56 2.14 -22.72
N ILE A 40 5.46 0.91 -22.20
CA ILE A 40 4.29 0.47 -21.45
C ILE A 40 4.53 0.67 -19.95
N ARG A 41 3.59 1.34 -19.27
CA ARG A 41 3.53 1.36 -17.81
C ARG A 41 2.58 0.28 -17.33
N GLY A 42 3.00 -0.47 -16.33
CA GLY A 42 2.15 -1.40 -15.63
C GLY A 42 1.22 -0.70 -14.62
N PRO A 43 0.39 -1.47 -13.91
CA PRO A 43 -0.46 -0.94 -12.86
C PRO A 43 0.36 -0.39 -11.69
N GLY A 44 -0.07 0.75 -11.13
CA GLY A 44 0.58 1.41 -10.00
C GLY A 44 -0.35 1.54 -8.81
N LEU A 45 0.06 1.07 -7.64
CA LEU A 45 -0.75 1.13 -6.43
C LEU A 45 0.00 1.76 -5.28
N TYR A 46 -0.72 2.48 -4.44
CA TYR A 46 -0.20 3.09 -3.22
C TYR A 46 -1.27 3.00 -2.13
N PHE A 47 -1.08 2.08 -1.18
CA PHE A 47 -1.94 1.94 -0.01
C PHE A 47 -1.24 2.54 1.21
N VAL A 48 -1.99 3.23 2.07
CA VAL A 48 -1.48 3.75 3.35
C VAL A 48 -2.47 3.35 4.44
N ILE A 49 -1.99 2.58 5.42
CA ILE A 49 -2.75 2.10 6.56
C ILE A 49 -2.54 3.09 7.72
N VAL A 50 -3.62 3.57 8.31
CA VAL A 50 -3.59 4.66 9.30
C VAL A 50 -4.38 4.33 10.57
N THR A 51 -3.90 4.80 11.72
CA THR A 51 -4.62 4.74 12.99
C THR A 51 -5.62 5.90 13.06
N GLY A 52 -6.83 5.69 12.55
CA GLY A 52 -7.94 6.65 12.61
C GLY A 52 -8.21 7.43 11.31
N VAL A 53 -9.30 8.19 11.29
CA VAL A 53 -9.90 8.73 10.04
C VAL A 53 -9.35 10.09 9.59
N HIS A 54 -8.47 10.74 10.35
CA HIS A 54 -8.07 12.13 10.08
C HIS A 54 -6.75 12.21 9.29
N SER A 55 -6.82 11.96 7.98
CA SER A 55 -5.66 12.08 7.07
C SER A 55 -5.32 13.53 6.68
N GLY A 56 -6.21 14.50 6.93
CA GLY A 56 -6.04 15.90 6.47
C GLY A 56 -4.78 16.63 6.98
N ALA A 57 -4.16 16.14 8.07
CA ALA A 57 -2.90 16.69 8.57
C ALA A 57 -1.73 16.38 7.62
N TYR A 58 -1.76 15.25 6.93
CA TYR A 58 -0.65 14.73 6.13
C TYR A 58 -1.03 14.36 4.69
N ALA A 59 -2.28 14.60 4.30
CA ALA A 59 -2.78 14.30 2.98
C ALA A 59 -3.77 15.37 2.49
N ASP A 60 -3.77 15.61 1.18
CA ASP A 60 -4.75 16.46 0.50
C ASP A 60 -5.57 15.62 -0.49
N SER A 61 -6.87 15.88 -0.61
CA SER A 61 -7.73 15.20 -1.59
C SER A 61 -7.18 15.36 -3.01
N LEU A 62 -7.09 14.26 -3.77
CA LEU A 62 -6.54 14.27 -5.12
C LEU A 62 -7.66 14.39 -6.17
N GLY A 63 -8.29 15.56 -6.23
CA GLY A 63 -9.34 15.86 -7.23
C GLY A 63 -10.47 14.83 -7.23
N GLU A 64 -10.84 14.34 -8.41
CA GLU A 64 -11.91 13.36 -8.62
C GLU A 64 -11.44 11.90 -8.52
N ASN A 65 -10.22 11.63 -8.05
CA ASN A 65 -9.74 10.26 -7.88
C ASN A 65 -10.41 9.59 -6.68
N MET A 66 -11.21 8.56 -6.97
CA MET A 66 -12.00 7.84 -5.99
C MET A 66 -11.73 6.34 -6.06
N TRP A 67 -11.64 5.71 -4.90
CA TRP A 67 -11.72 4.27 -4.74
C TRP A 67 -13.18 3.79 -4.98
N PRO A 68 -13.40 2.70 -5.76
CA PRO A 68 -14.74 2.20 -6.09
C PRO A 68 -15.36 1.45 -4.90
N THR A 69 -15.97 2.19 -3.97
CA THR A 69 -16.55 1.62 -2.74
C THR A 69 -17.74 0.70 -3.00
N GLU A 70 -18.44 0.87 -4.12
CA GLU A 70 -19.48 -0.05 -4.59
C GLU A 70 -18.95 -1.44 -4.93
N THR A 71 -17.66 -1.54 -5.28
CA THR A 71 -16.98 -2.81 -5.55
C THR A 71 -16.40 -3.39 -4.26
N CYS A 72 -15.66 -2.58 -3.50
CA CYS A 72 -15.03 -3.01 -2.26
C CYS A 72 -14.92 -1.83 -1.30
N GLN A 73 -15.55 -1.90 -0.13
CA GLN A 73 -15.40 -0.86 0.91
C GLN A 73 -14.50 -1.31 2.06
N VAL A 74 -14.42 -2.61 2.32
CA VAL A 74 -13.63 -3.20 3.40
C VAL A 74 -12.72 -4.29 2.86
N VAL A 75 -11.43 -4.23 3.20
CA VAL A 75 -10.38 -5.12 2.67
C VAL A 75 -10.70 -6.60 2.90
N SER A 76 -11.21 -6.95 4.08
CA SER A 76 -11.43 -8.35 4.48
C SER A 76 -12.77 -8.95 4.05
N GLU A 77 -13.67 -8.19 3.41
CA GLU A 77 -15.01 -8.68 3.06
C GLU A 77 -14.98 -9.67 1.88
N ASP A 78 -14.26 -9.32 0.81
CA ASP A 78 -14.19 -10.11 -0.42
C ASP A 78 -12.87 -9.79 -1.15
N LEU A 79 -11.93 -10.73 -1.09
CA LEU A 79 -10.59 -10.56 -1.68
C LEU A 79 -10.62 -10.49 -3.21
N ASP A 80 -11.55 -11.16 -3.87
CA ASP A 80 -11.66 -11.11 -5.33
C ASP A 80 -12.11 -9.71 -5.77
N ARG A 81 -13.08 -9.14 -5.05
CA ARG A 81 -13.53 -7.75 -5.29
C ARG A 81 -12.47 -6.72 -4.92
N LEU A 82 -11.69 -6.96 -3.88
CA LEU A 82 -10.54 -6.11 -3.54
C LEU A 82 -9.52 -6.09 -4.68
N VAL A 83 -9.17 -7.27 -5.23
CA VAL A 83 -8.26 -7.37 -6.38
C VAL A 83 -8.83 -6.67 -7.61
N GLU A 84 -10.13 -6.82 -7.89
CA GLU A 84 -10.81 -6.15 -9.00
C GLU A 84 -10.77 -4.61 -8.86
N ALA A 85 -11.12 -4.10 -7.68
CA ALA A 85 -11.10 -2.67 -7.36
C ALA A 85 -9.67 -2.10 -7.46
N ALA A 86 -8.70 -2.77 -6.82
CA ALA A 86 -7.30 -2.39 -6.85
C ALA A 86 -6.74 -2.42 -8.27
N ARG A 87 -7.05 -3.44 -9.07
CA ARG A 87 -6.63 -3.51 -10.48
C ARG A 87 -7.16 -2.32 -11.26
N THR A 88 -8.44 -1.98 -11.09
CA THR A 88 -9.05 -0.83 -11.75
C THR A 88 -8.35 0.47 -11.36
N VAL A 89 -8.15 0.70 -10.07
CA VAL A 89 -7.42 1.87 -9.57
C VAL A 89 -6.01 1.93 -10.13
N GLY A 90 -5.27 0.83 -10.07
CA GLY A 90 -3.88 0.79 -10.47
C GLY A 90 -3.63 1.08 -11.95
N PHE A 91 -4.62 0.87 -12.82
CA PHE A 91 -4.51 1.22 -14.24
C PHE A 91 -4.98 2.62 -14.59
N THR A 92 -5.87 3.22 -13.80
CA THR A 92 -6.61 4.40 -14.25
C THR A 92 -6.51 5.61 -13.34
N ARG A 93 -5.95 5.45 -12.14
CA ARG A 93 -5.93 6.49 -11.11
C ARG A 93 -4.52 6.62 -10.54
N ASP A 94 -4.23 7.82 -10.08
CA ASP A 94 -3.01 8.14 -9.32
C ASP A 94 -3.42 8.53 -7.90
N GLY A 95 -2.47 8.49 -6.97
CA GLY A 95 -2.67 8.84 -5.56
C GLY A 95 -2.71 7.64 -4.61
N ALA A 96 -2.65 7.97 -3.32
CA ALA A 96 -2.73 7.02 -2.23
C ALA A 96 -4.19 6.69 -1.89
N VAL A 97 -4.42 5.41 -1.61
CA VAL A 97 -5.65 4.88 -1.03
C VAL A 97 -5.44 4.77 0.48
N ILE A 98 -6.26 5.49 1.26
CA ILE A 98 -6.19 5.47 2.72
C ILE A 98 -7.04 4.33 3.26
N ILE A 99 -6.47 3.54 4.16
CA ILE A 99 -7.12 2.39 4.78
C ILE A 99 -7.01 2.54 6.29
N SER A 100 -8.13 2.45 6.99
CA SER A 100 -8.14 2.47 8.46
C SER A 100 -7.68 1.11 9.01
N THR A 101 -7.18 1.08 10.25
CA THR A 101 -6.74 -0.17 10.91
C THR A 101 -7.84 -1.23 11.07
N ASP A 102 -9.12 -0.86 10.94
CA ASP A 102 -10.25 -1.78 10.88
C ASP A 102 -10.52 -2.37 9.48
N GLY A 103 -9.70 -2.01 8.48
CA GLY A 103 -9.79 -2.47 7.10
C GLY A 103 -10.72 -1.63 6.21
N THR A 104 -11.34 -0.57 6.73
CA THR A 104 -12.20 0.32 5.93
C THR A 104 -11.36 1.16 4.98
N ILE A 105 -11.72 1.14 3.70
CA ILE A 105 -11.07 1.93 2.65
C ILE A 105 -11.79 3.27 2.49
N GLN A 106 -11.04 4.38 2.52
CA GLN A 106 -11.60 5.69 2.25
C GLN A 106 -11.86 5.86 0.75
N GLU A 107 -13.07 6.35 0.43
CA GLU A 107 -13.49 6.58 -0.95
C GLU A 107 -12.59 7.59 -1.66
N GLN A 108 -12.25 8.70 -0.99
CA GLN A 108 -11.40 9.74 -1.57
C GLN A 108 -9.92 9.31 -1.59
N MET A 109 -9.33 9.23 -2.78
CA MET A 109 -7.87 9.07 -2.90
C MET A 109 -7.17 10.40 -2.65
N VAL A 110 -5.94 10.34 -2.16
CA VAL A 110 -5.23 11.50 -1.65
C VAL A 110 -3.81 11.61 -2.19
N ARG A 111 -3.26 12.81 -2.15
CA ARG A 111 -1.83 13.07 -2.27
C ARG A 111 -1.26 13.19 -0.87
N ILE A 112 -0.24 12.39 -0.57
CA ILE A 112 0.49 12.47 0.69
C ILE A 112 1.47 13.63 0.65
N LYS A 113 1.52 14.40 1.75
CA LYS A 113 2.45 15.51 1.97
C LYS A 113 3.83 14.97 2.36
N SER A 114 4.88 15.61 1.85
CA SER A 114 6.25 15.18 2.08
C SER A 114 6.65 15.30 3.55
N GLN A 115 7.68 14.55 3.96
CA GLN A 115 8.21 14.62 5.33
C GLN A 115 8.72 16.02 5.68
N SER A 116 9.25 16.78 4.72
CA SER A 116 9.68 18.17 4.92
C SER A 116 8.57 19.11 5.37
N ASP A 117 7.31 18.71 5.22
CA ASP A 117 6.15 19.45 5.70
C ASP A 117 5.79 19.09 7.16
N ALA A 118 6.50 18.15 7.78
CA ALA A 118 6.38 17.72 9.18
C ALA A 118 7.66 18.04 9.97
N ASP A 119 7.53 18.42 11.24
CA ASP A 119 8.64 18.79 12.15
C ASP A 119 9.50 17.58 12.61
N GLU A 120 9.58 16.50 11.82
CA GLU A 120 10.22 15.22 12.19
C GLU A 120 11.44 14.91 11.29
N ASP A 121 12.64 15.29 11.75
CA ASP A 121 13.94 14.94 11.15
C ASP A 121 14.35 13.49 11.47
N THR A 122 13.49 12.51 11.17
CA THR A 122 13.89 11.09 11.21
C THR A 122 14.77 10.80 9.99
N PRO A 123 16.03 10.34 10.16
CA PRO A 123 16.90 10.03 9.03
C PRO A 123 16.36 8.81 8.28
N LEU A 124 16.06 8.97 6.99
CA LEU A 124 15.56 7.93 6.10
C LEU A 124 16.66 7.43 5.16
N ASP A 125 16.65 6.13 4.90
CA ASP A 125 17.51 5.50 3.90
C ASP A 125 16.75 5.36 2.58
N TYR A 126 17.23 6.05 1.55
CA TYR A 126 16.63 6.06 0.22
C TYR A 126 17.44 5.16 -0.71
N ALA A 127 16.77 4.25 -1.40
CA ALA A 127 17.42 3.42 -2.41
C ALA A 127 17.34 4.05 -3.81
N ASP A 128 18.37 3.82 -4.63
CA ASP A 128 18.50 4.41 -5.97
C ASP A 128 17.35 4.03 -6.95
N TRP A 129 16.63 2.95 -6.67
CA TRP A 129 15.49 2.50 -7.48
C TRP A 129 14.17 3.20 -7.12
N MET A 130 14.13 3.94 -6.00
CA MET A 130 12.89 4.55 -5.49
C MET A 130 12.41 5.70 -6.38
N GLY A 131 11.33 5.45 -7.13
CA GLY A 131 10.52 6.51 -7.74
C GLY A 131 9.69 7.32 -6.73
N THR A 132 8.99 8.36 -7.21
CA THR A 132 8.21 9.32 -6.39
C THR A 132 7.27 8.66 -5.37
N LYS A 133 6.60 7.58 -5.78
CA LYS A 133 5.64 6.85 -4.93
C LYS A 133 6.33 6.16 -3.75
N HIS A 134 7.50 5.57 -4.00
CA HIS A 134 8.31 4.92 -2.96
C HIS A 134 8.90 5.94 -1.98
N LEU A 135 9.39 7.08 -2.50
CA LEU A 135 9.87 8.18 -1.66
C LEU A 135 8.74 8.71 -0.76
N SER A 136 7.54 8.90 -1.31
CA SER A 136 6.39 9.28 -0.50
C SER A 136 6.03 8.22 0.56
N ALA A 137 6.15 6.94 0.23
CA ALA A 137 5.81 5.83 1.12
C ALA A 137 6.80 5.71 2.30
N ILE A 138 8.11 5.83 2.07
CA ILE A 138 9.10 5.82 3.15
C ILE A 138 8.94 7.05 4.05
N GLU A 139 8.72 8.24 3.47
CA GLU A 139 8.50 9.49 4.19
C GLU A 139 7.24 9.47 5.06
N VAL A 140 6.14 8.88 4.58
CA VAL A 140 4.90 8.81 5.35
C VAL A 140 4.96 7.74 6.44
N SER A 141 5.79 6.70 6.26
CA SER A 141 5.87 5.55 7.17
C SER A 141 6.45 5.87 8.55
N VAL A 142 7.10 7.03 8.74
CA VAL A 142 7.60 7.47 10.06
C VAL A 142 6.56 8.22 10.88
N ARG A 143 5.45 8.64 10.27
CA ARG A 143 4.40 9.39 10.97
C ARG A 143 3.71 8.48 11.97
N SER A 144 3.48 8.98 13.18
CA SER A 144 2.86 8.22 14.27
C SER A 144 1.47 7.65 13.94
N GLU A 145 0.76 8.28 13.02
CA GLU A 145 -0.58 7.91 12.57
C GLU A 145 -0.57 6.83 11.48
N VAL A 146 0.60 6.48 10.93
CA VAL A 146 0.75 5.56 9.80
C VAL A 146 1.33 4.26 10.31
N VAL A 147 0.62 3.18 10.02
CA VAL A 147 0.99 1.83 10.44
C VAL A 147 1.87 1.14 9.40
N ALA A 148 1.54 1.34 8.13
CA ALA A 148 2.28 0.83 7.01
C ALA A 148 1.90 1.57 5.73
N ALA A 149 2.82 1.60 4.76
CA ALA A 149 2.53 1.96 3.39
C ALA A 149 2.95 0.82 2.46
N ILE A 150 2.18 0.55 1.42
CA ILE A 150 2.43 -0.53 0.46
C ILE A 150 2.37 0.06 -0.95
N THR A 151 3.34 -0.28 -1.79
CA THR A 151 3.40 0.21 -3.18
C THR A 151 3.53 -0.91 -4.20
N LEU A 152 2.95 -0.68 -5.37
CA LEU A 152 3.25 -1.38 -6.62
C LEU A 152 3.87 -0.38 -7.61
N SER A 153 5.08 -0.70 -8.06
CA SER A 153 5.80 0.06 -9.08
C SER A 153 5.19 -0.17 -10.46
N GLU A 154 4.86 0.92 -11.16
CA GLU A 154 4.39 0.92 -12.55
C GLU A 154 5.49 0.56 -13.54
N GLU A 155 6.75 0.59 -13.11
CA GLU A 155 7.91 0.44 -14.00
C GLU A 155 8.34 -1.02 -14.11
N ASP A 156 8.39 -1.73 -12.99
CA ASP A 156 9.01 -3.05 -12.91
C ASP A 156 8.16 -4.08 -12.15
N GLY A 157 6.96 -3.69 -11.69
CA GLY A 157 6.07 -4.57 -10.92
C GLY A 157 6.61 -4.93 -9.54
N ARG A 158 7.61 -4.19 -9.04
CA ARG A 158 8.12 -4.33 -7.68
C ARG A 158 7.05 -3.99 -6.67
N MET A 159 6.97 -4.82 -5.65
CA MET A 159 6.12 -4.63 -4.48
C MET A 159 7.00 -4.20 -3.31
N SER A 160 6.54 -3.24 -2.52
CA SER A 160 7.29 -2.78 -1.35
C SER A 160 6.36 -2.47 -0.19
N LEU A 161 6.78 -2.82 1.02
CA LEU A 161 6.14 -2.52 2.30
C LEU A 161 7.05 -1.56 3.06
N PHE A 162 6.50 -0.48 3.59
CA PHE A 162 7.20 0.56 4.33
C PHE A 162 6.61 0.68 5.73
N GLN A 163 7.45 0.59 6.75
CA GLN A 163 7.05 0.68 8.16
C GLN A 163 8.18 1.32 8.98
N ASP A 164 7.83 2.29 9.82
CA ASP A 164 8.77 2.94 10.75
C ASP A 164 10.06 3.47 10.09
N GLY A 165 9.95 4.02 8.87
CA GLY A 165 11.10 4.54 8.12
C GLY A 165 12.03 3.45 7.57
N SER A 166 11.59 2.20 7.55
CA SER A 166 12.26 1.07 6.91
C SER A 166 11.37 0.47 5.82
N TYR A 167 11.95 -0.38 4.96
CA TYR A 167 11.20 -1.04 3.90
C TYR A 167 11.66 -2.48 3.67
N GLU A 168 10.70 -3.29 3.20
CA GLU A 168 10.93 -4.57 2.55
C GLU A 168 10.48 -4.43 1.09
N ASP A 169 11.26 -4.94 0.14
CA ASP A 169 10.89 -4.96 -1.27
C ASP A 169 11.04 -6.34 -1.89
N TYR A 170 10.18 -6.61 -2.86
CA TYR A 170 10.08 -7.86 -3.58
C TYR A 170 10.06 -7.53 -5.06
N LYS A 171 11.13 -7.87 -5.77
CA LYS A 171 11.20 -7.73 -7.22
C LYS A 171 10.21 -8.71 -7.85
N ARG A 172 9.75 -8.35 -9.04
CA ARG A 172 8.78 -9.14 -9.79
C ARG A 172 9.12 -10.64 -9.91
N HIS A 173 10.39 -10.98 -10.06
CA HIS A 173 10.86 -12.37 -10.21
C HIS A 173 10.94 -13.16 -8.89
N GLU A 174 10.89 -12.47 -7.75
CA GLU A 174 10.85 -13.03 -6.39
C GLU A 174 9.41 -13.33 -5.96
N LEU A 175 8.42 -12.72 -6.61
CA LEU A 175 6.99 -12.94 -6.37
C LEU A 175 6.54 -14.35 -6.78
N GLY A 176 5.51 -14.86 -6.08
CA GLY A 176 4.97 -16.21 -6.25
C GLY A 176 5.82 -17.31 -5.61
N GLY A 177 6.92 -16.95 -4.92
CA GLY A 177 7.87 -17.88 -4.32
C GLY A 177 7.27 -18.81 -3.25
N VAL A 178 6.23 -18.37 -2.53
CA VAL A 178 5.53 -19.22 -1.54
C VAL A 178 4.80 -20.40 -2.20
N TRP A 179 4.51 -20.31 -3.51
CA TRP A 179 3.77 -21.31 -4.29
C TRP A 179 4.60 -22.03 -5.36
N ARG A 180 5.90 -21.69 -5.51
CA ARG A 180 6.80 -22.49 -6.34
C ARG A 180 7.20 -23.75 -5.57
N PRO A 181 6.86 -24.97 -6.02
CA PRO A 181 7.51 -26.15 -5.48
C PRO A 181 9.02 -25.95 -5.66
N SER A 182 9.78 -26.05 -4.57
CA SER A 182 11.23 -26.12 -4.67
C SER A 182 11.57 -27.37 -5.49
N ASP A 183 12.22 -27.18 -6.64
CA ASP A 183 12.83 -28.30 -7.39
C ASP A 183 13.91 -28.99 -6.54
#